data_AF-A0A662GT83-F1
#
_entry.id   AF-A0A662GT83-F1
#
_cell.length_a   1.000
_cell.length_b   1.000
_cell.length_c   1.000
_cell.angle_alpha   90.00
_cell.angle_beta   90.00
_cell.angle_gamma   90.00
#
_symmetry.space_group_name_H-M   'P 1'
#
loop_
_entity.id
_entity.type
_entity.pdbx_description
1 polymer ?
#
loop_
_entity_poly.entity_id
_entity_poly.type
_entity_poly.pdbx_seq_one_letter_code
_entity_poly.pdbx_strand_id
1 'polypeptide(L)'
;MSTIEKKLSIEERLALDVFNVDKEPHIIVDTEKCKECETKPCLYVCPANLYTLEENGELKFNYEGCLECGSCRIVCPHDAIKWNYPRGTFGVHFRFG
;
A
#
# COMPACT_ATOMS: atom_id res chain seq x y z
N MET A 1 16.46 34.62 -5.47
CA MET A 1 15.69 33.63 -6.25
C MET A 1 15.02 32.71 -5.25
N SER A 2 13.69 32.86 -5.07
CA SER A 2 12.92 31.96 -4.22
C SER A 2 13.07 30.54 -4.79
N THR A 3 13.80 29.68 -4.10
CA THR A 3 13.83 28.25 -4.39
C THR A 3 12.43 27.72 -4.18
N ILE A 4 11.73 27.47 -5.29
CA ILE A 4 10.46 26.76 -5.25
C ILE A 4 10.77 25.38 -4.69
N GLU A 5 10.40 25.13 -3.43
CA GLU A 5 10.47 23.81 -2.82
C GLU A 5 9.57 22.87 -3.63
N LYS A 6 10.18 22.02 -4.47
CA LYS A 6 9.47 20.99 -5.20
C LYS A 6 8.92 19.99 -4.19
N LYS A 7 7.60 19.98 -4.01
CA LYS A 7 6.93 18.90 -3.25
C LYS A 7 7.08 17.61 -4.04
N LEU A 8 7.73 16.62 -3.43
CA LEU A 8 7.88 15.29 -4.01
C LEU A 8 6.52 14.59 -4.07
N SER A 9 6.29 13.83 -5.15
CA SER A 9 5.18 12.87 -5.22
C SER A 9 5.35 11.77 -4.17
N ILE A 10 4.29 11.00 -3.91
CA ILE A 10 4.37 9.86 -2.99
C ILE A 10 5.39 8.83 -3.51
N GLU A 11 5.39 8.55 -4.81
CA GLU A 11 6.34 7.65 -5.46
C GLU A 11 7.79 8.15 -5.32
N GLU A 12 8.03 9.45 -5.54
CA GLU A 12 9.36 10.05 -5.36
C GLU A 12 9.83 9.94 -3.91
N ARG A 13 8.93 9.98 -2.93
CA ARG A 13 9.26 9.80 -1.51
C ARG A 13 9.55 8.34 -1.17
N LEU A 14 8.73 7.40 -1.65
CA LEU A 14 8.96 5.97 -1.45
C LEU A 14 10.28 5.53 -2.09
N ALA A 15 10.68 6.12 -3.21
CA ALA A 15 11.97 5.84 -3.85
C ALA A 15 13.19 6.22 -2.99
N LEU A 16 13.02 6.99 -1.91
CA LEU A 16 14.08 7.29 -0.94
C LEU A 16 14.27 6.17 0.09
N ASP A 17 13.24 5.35 0.30
CA ASP A 17 13.31 4.17 1.15
C ASP A 17 13.95 3.00 0.40
N VAL A 18 14.42 2.01 1.16
CA VAL A 18 14.93 0.76 0.60
C VAL A 18 13.91 -0.34 0.83
N PHE A 19 13.57 -1.06 -0.25
CA PHE A 19 12.71 -2.21 -0.20
C PHE A 19 13.47 -3.45 -0.67
N ASN A 20 13.40 -4.53 0.10
CA ASN A 20 13.75 -5.86 -0.40
C ASN A 20 12.45 -6.59 -0.75
N VAL A 21 12.08 -6.57 -2.02
CA VAL A 21 10.79 -7.09 -2.50
C VAL A 21 10.85 -8.61 -2.64
N ASP A 22 9.90 -9.31 -2.00
CA ASP A 22 9.73 -10.76 -2.16
C ASP A 22 8.96 -11.08 -3.46
N LYS A 23 9.13 -12.29 -3.98
CA LYS A 23 8.35 -12.74 -5.16
C LYS A 23 6.87 -12.93 -4.83
N GLU A 24 6.58 -13.27 -3.59
CA GLU A 24 5.23 -13.51 -3.10
C GLU A 24 4.69 -12.26 -2.39
N PRO A 25 3.47 -11.79 -2.73
CA PRO A 25 2.87 -10.66 -2.04
C PRO A 25 2.47 -11.05 -0.60
N HIS A 26 2.84 -10.21 0.37
CA HIS A 26 2.47 -10.40 1.78
C HIS A 26 1.03 -9.98 2.09
N ILE A 27 0.37 -9.30 1.15
CA ILE A 27 -1.04 -8.92 1.23
C ILE A 27 -1.77 -9.46 0.00
N ILE A 28 -2.91 -10.12 0.25
CA ILE A 28 -3.81 -10.61 -0.79
C ILE A 28 -5.19 -9.98 -0.57
N VAL A 29 -5.75 -9.37 -1.62
CA VAL A 29 -7.10 -8.82 -1.61
C VAL A 29 -8.07 -9.90 -2.07
N ASP A 30 -9.04 -10.24 -1.22
CA ASP A 30 -10.19 -11.07 -1.56
C ASP A 30 -11.16 -10.24 -2.39
N THR A 31 -11.13 -10.43 -3.71
CA THR A 31 -11.88 -9.62 -4.67
C THR A 31 -13.39 -9.75 -4.51
N GLU A 32 -13.89 -10.91 -4.11
CA GLU A 32 -15.32 -11.15 -3.93
C GLU A 32 -15.86 -10.34 -2.75
N LYS A 33 -15.17 -10.39 -1.60
CA LYS A 33 -15.52 -9.54 -0.45
C LYS A 33 -15.30 -8.05 -0.73
N CYS A 34 -14.27 -7.71 -1.50
CA CYS A 34 -13.93 -6.32 -1.80
C CYS A 34 -14.96 -5.64 -2.72
N LYS A 35 -15.62 -6.39 -3.61
CA LYS A 35 -16.67 -5.87 -4.51
C LYS A 35 -17.85 -5.27 -3.75
N GLU A 36 -18.20 -5.82 -2.59
CA GLU A 36 -19.28 -5.32 -1.72
C GLU A 36 -18.95 -3.98 -1.05
N CYS A 37 -17.68 -3.57 -1.05
CA CYS A 37 -17.24 -2.37 -0.36
C CYS A 37 -17.44 -1.11 -1.23
N GLU A 38 -18.52 -0.37 -1.01
CA GLU A 38 -18.79 0.87 -1.77
C GLU A 38 -17.81 2.00 -1.44
N THR A 39 -17.43 2.14 -0.17
CA THR A 39 -16.63 3.27 0.32
C THR A 39 -15.14 3.16 0.04
N LYS A 40 -14.62 1.94 -0.23
CA LYS A 40 -13.21 1.63 -0.50
C LYS A 40 -12.21 2.45 0.34
N PRO A 41 -12.29 2.44 1.69
CA PRO A 41 -11.49 3.31 2.55
C PRO A 41 -9.97 3.08 2.42
N CYS A 42 -9.57 1.87 1.98
CA CYS A 42 -8.19 1.51 1.69
C CYS A 42 -7.51 2.40 0.61
N LEU A 43 -8.27 2.97 -0.32
CA LEU A 43 -7.76 3.92 -1.32
C LEU A 43 -7.23 5.21 -0.69
N TYR A 44 -7.78 5.62 0.44
CA TYR A 44 -7.49 6.92 1.06
C TYR A 44 -6.57 6.82 2.26
N VAL A 45 -6.64 5.71 3.01
CA VAL A 45 -5.86 5.55 4.24
C VAL A 45 -4.42 5.11 3.98
N CYS A 46 -4.12 4.56 2.80
CA CYS A 46 -2.79 4.04 2.50
C CYS A 46 -1.78 5.19 2.37
N PRO A 47 -0.83 5.36 3.30
CA PRO A 47 0.12 6.48 3.24
C PRO A 47 1.06 6.39 2.04
N ALA A 48 1.25 5.18 1.51
CA ALA A 48 2.07 4.88 0.34
C ALA A 48 1.26 4.89 -0.98
N ASN A 49 -0.06 5.17 -0.94
CA ASN A 49 -0.94 5.23 -2.10
C ASN A 49 -0.83 4.00 -3.04
N LEU A 50 -0.87 2.80 -2.46
CA LEU A 50 -0.60 1.54 -3.19
C LEU A 50 -1.87 0.82 -3.66
N TYR A 51 -3.06 1.36 -3.37
CA TYR A 51 -4.32 0.82 -3.86
C TYR A 51 -4.83 1.70 -4.99
N THR A 52 -5.23 1.06 -6.10
CA THR A 52 -5.85 1.72 -7.25
C THR A 52 -7.15 1.00 -7.59
N LEU A 53 -8.18 1.76 -7.96
CA LEU A 53 -9.42 1.20 -8.48
C LEU A 53 -9.35 1.19 -10.01
N GLU A 54 -9.41 -0.01 -10.60
CA GLU A 54 -9.45 -0.18 -12.05
C GLU A 54 -10.87 0.14 -12.59
N GLU A 55 -10.98 0.36 -13.90
CA GLU A 55 -12.26 0.72 -14.55
C GLU A 55 -13.36 -0.34 -14.37
N ASN A 56 -12.97 -1.61 -14.21
CA ASN A 56 -13.88 -2.73 -13.97
C ASN A 56 -14.36 -2.83 -12.51
N GLY A 57 -13.93 -1.92 -11.64
CA GLY A 57 -14.27 -1.90 -10.21
C GLY A 57 -13.42 -2.83 -9.34
N GLU A 58 -12.43 -3.53 -9.89
CA GLU A 58 -11.47 -4.31 -9.12
C GLU A 58 -10.42 -3.41 -8.47
N LEU A 59 -10.06 -3.76 -7.23
CA LEU A 59 -9.03 -3.06 -6.48
C LEU A 59 -7.67 -3.74 -6.73
N LYS A 60 -6.74 -3.00 -7.32
CA LYS A 60 -5.34 -3.42 -7.48
C LYS A 60 -4.51 -2.94 -6.31
N PHE A 61 -3.58 -3.77 -5.85
CA PHE A 61 -2.64 -3.43 -4.78
C PHE A 61 -1.19 -3.67 -5.21
N ASN A 62 -0.35 -2.64 -5.14
CA ASN A 62 1.09 -2.72 -5.43
C ASN A 62 1.85 -2.95 -4.12
N TYR A 63 2.15 -4.21 -3.79
CA TYR A 63 2.74 -4.59 -2.49
C TYR A 63 4.20 -4.16 -2.31
N GLU A 64 4.90 -3.83 -3.40
CA GLU A 64 6.35 -3.59 -3.47
C GLU A 64 6.78 -2.36 -2.67
N GLY A 65 5.91 -1.35 -2.55
CA GLY A 65 6.14 -0.13 -1.76
C GLY A 65 5.50 -0.15 -0.38
N CYS A 66 5.02 -1.30 0.11
CA CYS A 66 4.26 -1.35 1.36
C CYS A 66 5.13 -0.97 2.56
N LEU A 67 4.66 -0.01 3.35
CA LEU A 67 5.30 0.44 4.60
C LEU A 67 4.91 -0.40 5.82
N GLU A 68 4.23 -1.53 5.62
CA GLU A 68 3.90 -2.50 6.68
C GLU A 68 3.05 -1.92 7.85
N CYS A 69 2.38 -0.79 7.65
CA CYS A 69 1.65 -0.08 8.70
C CYS A 69 0.34 -0.75 9.14
N GLY A 70 -0.26 -1.61 8.30
CA GLY A 70 -1.51 -2.30 8.60
C GLY A 70 -2.79 -1.45 8.55
N SER A 71 -2.73 -0.16 8.19
CA SER A 71 -3.94 0.70 8.14
C SER A 71 -5.04 0.11 7.26
N CYS A 72 -4.67 -0.47 6.11
CA CYS A 72 -5.61 -1.05 5.16
C CYS A 72 -6.45 -2.18 5.77
N ARG A 73 -5.83 -3.13 6.49
CA ARG A 73 -6.54 -4.24 7.14
C ARG A 73 -7.46 -3.77 8.27
N ILE A 74 -7.12 -2.67 8.95
CA ILE A 74 -7.91 -2.14 10.06
C ILE A 74 -9.17 -1.45 9.55
N VAL A 75 -9.05 -0.66 8.46
CA VAL A 75 -10.20 0.10 7.93
C VAL A 75 -11.11 -0.72 7.04
N CYS A 76 -10.70 -1.93 6.61
CA CYS A 76 -11.49 -2.74 5.70
C CYS A 76 -12.72 -3.33 6.43
N PRO A 77 -13.95 -2.92 6.10
CA PRO A 77 -15.12 -3.37 6.85
C PRO A 77 -15.57 -4.80 6.49
N HIS A 78 -15.10 -5.33 5.35
CA HIS A 78 -15.49 -6.65 4.85
C HIS A 78 -14.44 -7.74 5.14
N ASP A 79 -13.35 -7.42 5.86
CA ASP A 79 -12.23 -8.36 6.07
C ASP A 79 -11.74 -8.97 4.74
N ALA A 80 -11.60 -8.11 3.73
CA ALA A 80 -11.18 -8.48 2.38
C ALA A 80 -9.65 -8.41 2.20
N ILE A 81 -8.89 -7.98 3.21
CA ILE A 81 -7.45 -7.79 3.11
C ILE A 81 -6.75 -8.82 4.00
N LYS A 82 -6.28 -9.90 3.37
CA LYS A 82 -5.44 -10.90 4.03
C LYS A 82 -4.04 -10.31 4.16
N TRP A 83 -3.73 -9.82 5.34
CA TRP A 83 -2.52 -9.06 5.62
C TRP A 83 -1.57 -9.88 6.49
N ASN A 84 -0.32 -10.01 6.06
CA ASN A 84 0.79 -10.50 6.86
C ASN A 84 1.96 -9.52 6.75
N TYR A 85 2.90 -9.60 7.68
CA TYR A 85 4.21 -8.99 7.43
C TYR A 85 4.91 -9.71 6.26
N PRO A 86 5.77 -9.01 5.50
CA PRO A 86 6.75 -9.68 4.64
C PRO A 86 7.56 -10.72 5.42
N ARG A 87 8.08 -11.73 4.71
CA ARG A 87 8.99 -12.69 5.33
C ARG A 87 10.25 -11.97 5.81
N GLY A 88 10.93 -12.55 6.81
CA GLY A 88 12.17 -11.99 7.34
C GLY A 88 13.16 -11.61 6.23
N THR A 89 13.79 -10.45 6.39
CA THR A 89 14.66 -9.76 5.43
C THR A 89 13.97 -9.06 4.24
N PHE A 90 12.71 -9.37 3.93
CA PHE A 90 11.93 -8.68 2.90
C PHE A 90 11.12 -7.52 3.49
N GLY A 91 10.58 -6.67 2.62
CA GLY A 91 9.80 -5.49 3.01
C GLY A 91 10.61 -4.20 3.04
N VAL A 92 10.12 -3.22 3.78
CA VAL A 92 10.75 -1.90 3.92
C VAL A 92 11.89 -1.94 4.95
N HIS A 93 13.00 -1.28 4.62
CA HIS A 93 14.19 -1.21 5.47
C HIS A 93 14.37 0.22 5.99
N PHE A 94 13.78 0.51 7.15
CA PHE A 94 13.96 1.80 7.82
C PHE A 94 15.38 1.93 8.37
N ARG A 95 16.10 2.99 7.98
CA ARG A 95 17.48 3.24 8.43
C ARG A 95 17.54 4.07 9.71
N PHE A 96 16.59 4.97 9.91
CA PHE A 96 16.61 5.97 10.98
C PHE A 96 15.32 6.02 11.81
N GLY A 97 14.44 5.03 11.66
CA GLY A 97 13.05 5.09 12.15
C GLY A 97 12.23 6.04 11.31
#